data_AF-A0A972NX93-F1
#
_entry.id   AF-A0A972NX93-F1
#
_cell.length_a   1.000
_cell.length_b   1.000
_cell.length_c   1.000
_cell.angle_alpha   90.00
_cell.angle_beta   90.00
_cell.angle_gamma   90.00
#
_symmetry.space_group_name_H-M   'P 1'
#
loop_
_entity.id
_entity.type
_entity.pdbx_description
1 polymer ?
#
loop_
_entity_poly.entity_id
_entity_poly.type
_entity_poly.pdbx_seq_one_letter_code
_entity_poly.pdbx_strand_id
1 'polypeptide(L)'
;MELRHLRYFVAVAEERNFTRAAQRLNMAQPPLSRQIQQLEEILEVQLFQRDSRPLKLTETGKFFYAHAVQLLAQTSELESMTRRVGNIERSLSIGF
;
A
#
# COMPACT_ATOMS: atom_id res chain seq x y z
N MET A 1 -1.09 -0.27 12.63
CA MET A 1 -0.82 -0.12 11.18
C MET A 1 -1.84 -0.96 10.42
N GLU A 2 -2.22 -0.57 9.19
CA GLU A 2 -3.32 -1.15 8.41
C GLU A 2 -2.87 -1.26 6.94
N LEU A 3 -3.47 -2.15 6.14
CA LEU A 3 -3.13 -2.31 4.71
C LEU A 3 -3.27 -1.02 3.89
N ARG A 4 -4.21 -0.14 4.27
CA ARG A 4 -4.36 1.18 3.62
C ARG A 4 -3.10 2.03 3.77
N HIS A 5 -2.39 1.96 4.89
CA HIS A 5 -1.17 2.74 5.11
C HIS A 5 -0.07 2.28 4.14
N LEU A 6 0.04 0.97 3.89
CA LEU A 6 0.97 0.41 2.89
C LEU A 6 0.62 0.90 1.49
N ARG A 7 -0.67 0.83 1.10
CA ARG A 7 -1.14 1.29 -0.22
C ARG A 7 -0.84 2.78 -0.45
N TYR A 8 -1.12 3.60 0.55
CA TYR A 8 -0.85 5.04 0.50
C TYR A 8 0.64 5.34 0.43
N PHE A 9 1.45 4.68 1.25
CA PHE A 9 2.89 4.83 1.23
C PHE A 9 3.49 4.45 -0.14
N VAL A 10 3.12 3.28 -0.67
CA VAL A 10 3.59 2.79 -1.97
C VAL A 10 3.21 3.76 -3.09
N ALA A 11 1.97 4.27 -3.09
CA ALA A 11 1.53 5.26 -4.08
C ALA A 11 2.38 6.56 -4.02
N VAL A 12 2.69 7.07 -2.83
CA VAL A 12 3.53 8.27 -2.67
C VAL A 12 4.98 8.00 -3.08
N ALA A 13 5.51 6.82 -2.75
CA ALA A 13 6.85 6.39 -3.12
C ALA A 13 7.03 6.26 -4.64
N GLU A 14 6.03 5.71 -5.34
CA GLU A 14 6.03 5.55 -6.79
C GLU A 14 5.91 6.90 -7.53
N GLU A 15 4.97 7.75 -7.12
CA GLU A 15 4.76 9.05 -7.76
C GLU A 15 5.84 10.08 -7.42
N ARG A 16 6.59 9.88 -6.33
CA ARG A 16 7.55 10.85 -5.76
C ARG A 16 6.95 12.25 -5.59
N ASN A 17 5.64 12.32 -5.37
CA ASN A 17 4.85 13.53 -5.27
C ASN A 17 3.51 13.24 -4.59
N PHE A 18 3.25 13.89 -3.45
CA PHE A 18 2.02 13.70 -2.69
C PHE A 18 0.75 14.10 -3.45
N THR A 19 0.79 15.17 -4.24
CA THR A 19 -0.36 15.64 -5.02
C THR A 19 -0.72 14.63 -6.12
N ARG A 20 0.28 14.13 -6.85
CA ARG A 20 0.06 13.09 -7.88
C ARG A 20 -0.43 11.78 -7.28
N ALA A 21 0.15 11.36 -6.15
CA ALA A 21 -0.31 10.18 -5.42
C ALA A 21 -1.76 10.30 -4.95
N ALA A 22 -2.15 11.46 -4.42
CA ALA A 22 -3.52 11.73 -4.01
C ALA A 22 -4.50 11.66 -5.20
N GLN A 23 -4.12 12.24 -6.35
CA GLN A 23 -4.89 12.13 -7.59
C GLN A 23 -5.06 10.68 -8.05
N ARG A 24 -3.97 9.89 -8.06
CA ARG A 24 -4.00 8.45 -8.39
C ARG A 24 -4.93 7.65 -7.46
N LEU A 25 -4.98 8.03 -6.19
CA LEU A 25 -5.83 7.41 -5.18
C LEU A 25 -7.27 7.96 -5.14
N ASN A 26 -7.63 8.88 -6.05
CA ASN A 26 -8.92 9.58 -6.06
C ASN A 26 -9.26 10.22 -4.70
N MET A 27 -8.28 10.85 -4.06
CA MET A 27 -8.44 11.51 -2.77
C MET A 27 -7.77 12.89 -2.74
N ALA A 28 -8.11 13.70 -1.74
CA ALA A 28 -7.42 14.96 -1.49
C ALA A 28 -6.02 14.72 -0.91
N GLN A 29 -5.09 15.63 -1.15
CA GLN A 29 -3.72 15.53 -0.65
C GLN A 29 -3.60 15.66 0.89
N PRO A 30 -4.32 16.56 1.59
CA PRO A 30 -4.20 16.69 3.04
C PRO A 30 -4.45 15.40 3.84
N PRO A 31 -5.50 14.60 3.57
CA PRO A 31 -5.68 13.32 4.26
C PRO A 31 -4.58 12.31 3.92
N LEU A 32 -4.06 12.29 2.69
CA LEU A 32 -2.94 11.41 2.33
C LEU A 32 -1.69 11.73 3.14
N SER A 33 -1.33 13.02 3.23
CA SER A 33 -0.18 13.47 4.03
C SER A 33 -0.34 13.09 5.50
N ARG A 34 -1.54 13.27 6.07
CA ARG A 34 -1.83 12.88 7.46
C ARG A 34 -1.69 11.37 7.66
N GLN A 35 -2.14 10.55 6.72
CA GLN A 35 -2.02 9.09 6.82
C GLN A 35 -0.56 8.62 6.75
N ILE A 36 0.27 9.25 5.91
CA ILE A 36 1.71 8.98 5.88
C ILE A 36 2.37 9.42 7.19
N GLN A 37 2.02 10.59 7.70
CA GLN A 37 2.56 11.06 8.98
C GLN A 37 2.19 10.10 10.14
N GLN A 38 0.93 9.64 10.20
CA GLN A 38 0.52 8.64 11.18
C GLN A 38 1.28 7.32 11.05
N LEU A 39 1.58 6.89 9.81
CA LEU A 39 2.42 5.71 9.59
C LEU A 39 3.84 5.93 10.12
N GLU A 40 4.46 7.07 9.83
CA GLU A 40 5.78 7.43 10.36
C GLU A 40 5.80 7.51 11.90
N GLU A 41 4.73 8.03 12.51
CA GLU A 41 4.56 8.07 13.96
C GLU A 41 4.42 6.67 14.57
N ILE A 42 3.64 5.78 13.97
CA ILE A 42 3.51 4.37 14.42
C ILE A 42 4.84 3.62 14.33
N LEU A 43 5.65 3.91 13.32
CA LEU A 43 6.93 3.24 13.10
C LEU A 43 8.10 3.94 13.81
N GLU A 44 7.86 5.10 14.42
CA GLU A 44 8.87 5.95 15.07
C GLU A 44 10.06 6.31 14.16
N VAL A 45 9.85 6.31 12.83
CA VAL A 45 10.88 6.62 11.83
C VAL A 45 10.31 7.46 10.69
N GLN A 46 11.15 8.31 10.09
CA GLN A 46 10.81 9.01 8.86
C GLN A 46 11.01 8.08 7.66
N LEU A 47 10.02 8.00 6.77
CA LEU A 47 10.08 7.22 5.54
C LEU A 47 10.37 8.12 4.32
N PHE A 48 10.06 9.42 4.41
CA PHE A 48 10.33 10.41 3.36
C PHE A 48 11.27 11.53 3.81
N GLN A 49 12.02 12.09 2.86
CA GLN A 49 12.82 13.29 3.05
C GLN A 49 11.96 14.53 2.80
N ARG A 50 11.49 15.20 3.87
CA ARG A 50 10.45 16.25 3.81
C ARG A 50 10.78 17.46 2.93
N ASP A 51 12.06 17.81 2.79
CA ASP A 51 12.50 18.98 2.00
C ASP A 51 13.08 18.63 0.62
N SER A 52 13.01 17.36 0.23
CA SER A 52 13.53 16.92 -1.07
C SER A 52 12.56 17.27 -2.21
N ARG A 53 13.08 17.93 -3.25
CA ARG A 53 12.38 18.13 -4.54
C ARG A 53 13.24 17.54 -5.66
N PRO A 54 12.84 16.41 -6.29
CA PRO A 54 11.63 15.62 -6.05
C PRO A 54 11.66 14.88 -4.70
N LEU A 55 10.49 14.42 -4.23
CA LEU A 55 10.35 13.67 -2.97
C LEU A 55 11.19 12.38 -3.03
N LYS A 56 11.99 12.14 -1.99
CA LYS A 56 12.86 10.96 -1.86
C LYS A 56 12.50 10.13 -0.64
N LEU A 57 12.74 8.83 -0.74
CA LEU A 57 12.70 7.91 0.38
C LEU A 57 13.97 8.04 1.23
N THR A 58 13.84 7.89 2.54
CA THR A 58 14.96 7.60 3.46
C THR A 58 15.44 6.15 3.28
N GLU A 59 16.51 5.74 3.95
CA GLU A 59 16.94 4.33 3.93
C GLU A 59 15.87 3.41 4.54
N THR A 60 15.26 3.82 5.65
CA THR A 60 14.09 3.15 6.24
C THR A 60 12.90 3.14 5.28
N GLY A 61 12.67 4.22 4.53
CA GLY A 61 11.64 4.30 3.48
C GLY A 61 11.87 3.31 2.34
N LYS A 62 13.12 3.14 1.87
CA LYS A 62 13.46 2.16 0.84
C LYS A 62 13.24 0.72 1.32
N PHE A 63 13.69 0.42 2.55
CA PHE A 63 13.46 -0.88 3.18
C PHE A 63 11.97 -1.18 3.32
N PHE A 64 11.21 -0.22 3.85
CA PHE A 64 9.77 -0.34 4.03
C PHE A 64 9.05 -0.52 2.69
N TYR A 65 9.46 0.19 1.63
CA TYR A 65 8.89 0.05 0.28
C TYR A 65 9.03 -1.36 -0.27
N ALA A 66 10.23 -1.94 -0.21
CA ALA A 66 10.49 -3.28 -0.73
C ALA A 66 9.54 -4.32 -0.09
N HIS A 67 9.36 -4.23 1.24
CA HIS A 67 8.48 -5.14 1.97
C HIS A 67 6.99 -4.81 1.81
N ALA A 68 6.62 -3.53 1.75
CA ALA A 68 5.23 -3.12 1.56
C ALA A 68 4.65 -3.62 0.22
N VAL A 69 5.44 -3.54 -0.86
CA VAL A 69 5.04 -4.07 -2.18
C VAL A 69 4.82 -5.58 -2.12
N GLN A 70 5.73 -6.32 -1.48
CA GLN A 70 5.62 -7.77 -1.32
C GLN A 70 4.37 -8.16 -0.53
N LEU A 71 4.12 -7.51 0.62
CA LEU A 71 2.95 -7.80 1.46
C LEU A 71 1.63 -7.50 0.74
N LEU A 72 1.57 -6.42 -0.04
CA LEU A 72 0.38 -6.10 -0.83
C LEU A 72 0.14 -7.14 -1.94
N ALA A 73 1.19 -7.62 -2.60
CA ALA A 73 1.08 -8.69 -3.58
C ALA A 73 0.60 -10.00 -2.95
N GLN A 74 1.19 -10.41 -1.81
CA GLN A 74 0.77 -11.60 -1.07
C GLN A 74 -0.68 -11.52 -0.60
N THR A 75 -1.13 -10.33 -0.15
CA THR A 75 -2.53 -10.12 0.24
C THR A 75 -3.47 -10.33 -0.94
N SER A 76 -3.12 -9.77 -2.12
CA SER A 76 -3.92 -9.93 -3.33
C SER A 76 -3.95 -11.39 -3.82
N GLU A 77 -2.84 -12.11 -3.69
CA GLU A 77 -2.75 -13.53 -4.02
C GLU A 77 -3.63 -14.36 -3.08
N LEU A 78 -3.57 -14.10 -1.77
CA LEU A 78 -4.40 -14.77 -0.77
C LEU A 78 -5.90 -14.58 -1.05
N GLU A 79 -6.34 -13.36 -1.37
CA GLU A 79 -7.73 -13.07 -1.76
C GLU A 79 -8.14 -13.86 -3.01
N SER A 80 -7.28 -13.91 -4.02
CA SER A 80 -7.51 -14.63 -5.28
C SER A 80 -7.62 -16.14 -5.05
N MET A 81 -6.68 -16.73 -4.32
CA MET A 81 -6.66 -18.15 -3.99
C MET A 81 -7.88 -18.56 -3.17
N THR A 82 -8.25 -17.76 -2.17
CA THR A 82 -9.42 -18.02 -1.32
C THR A 82 -10.71 -18.02 -2.16
N ARG A 83 -10.87 -17.05 -3.07
CA ARG A 83 -12.02 -17.02 -3.99
C ARG A 83 -12.05 -18.23 -4.93
N ARG A 84 -10.90 -18.71 -5.38
CA ARG A 84 -10.80 -19.91 -6.23
C ARG A 84 -11.25 -21.17 -5.48
N VAL A 85 -10.79 -21.38 -4.24
CA VAL A 85 -11.20 -22.52 -3.41
C VAL A 85 -12.72 -22.52 -3.18
N GLY A 86 -13.29 -21.37 -2.78
CA GLY A 86 -14.74 -21.26 -2.54
C GLY A 86 -15.62 -21.44 -3.79
N ASN A 87 -15.07 -21.26 -5.00
CA ASN A 87 -15.79 -21.51 -6.25
C ASN A 87 -15.76 -22.98 -6.68
N ILE A 88 -14.73 -23.75 -6.30
CA ILE A 88 -14.61 -25.19 -6.64
C ILE A 88 -15.69 -26.00 -5.93
N GLU A 89 -16.05 -25.66 -4.68
CA GLU A 89 -17.12 -26.35 -3.94
C GLU A 89 -18.51 -26.15 -4.57
N ARG A 90 -18.73 -25.06 -5.31
CA ARG A 90 -20.04 -24.76 -5.92
C ARG A 90 -20.27 -25.44 -7.27
N SER A 91 -19.21 -25.86 -7.97
CA SER A 91 -19.32 -26.48 -9.30
C SER A 91 -19.32 -28.02 -9.27
N LEU A 92 -19.08 -28.64 -8.10
CA LEU A 92 -19.13 -30.09 -7.91
C LEU A 92 -20.51 -30.57 -7.42
N SER A 93 -21.56 -30.15 -8.15
CA SER A 93 -22.90 -30.76 -8.07
C SER A 93 -23.22 -31.37 -9.43
N ILE A 94 -22.42 -32.35 -9.86
CA ILE A 94 -22.78 -33.17 -11.03
C ILE A 94 -23.59 -34.34 -10.46
N GLY A 95 -24.91 -34.23 -10.59
CA GLY A 95 -25.85 -35.28 -10.19
C GLY A 95 -25.58 -36.58 -10.94
N PHE A 96 -25.73 -37.69 -10.22
CA PHE A 96 -25.78 -39.04 -10.75
C PHE A 96 -27.19 -39.35 -11.23
#